data_AF-A0AAU9JWZ3-F1
#
_entry.id   AF-A0AAU9JWZ3-F1
#
_cell.length_a   1.000
_cell.length_b   1.000
_cell.length_c   1.000
_cell.angle_alpha   90.00
_cell.angle_beta   90.00
_cell.angle_gamma   90.00
#
_symmetry.space_group_name_H-M   'P 1'
#
loop_
_entity.id
_entity.type
_entity.pdbx_description
1 polymer ?
#
loop_
_entity_poly.entity_id
_entity_poly.type
_entity_poly.pdbx_seq_one_letter_code
_entity_poly.pdbx_strand_id
1 'polypeptide(L)'
;MKDIPKEDPEEVERKKKRQERFGVQSEKEKKVERAQRFGLQNSELDKIKKSERKKRFGGITGNTEEESKKIEERAARFGLYNENQEHQKQKERKERFGVVDPETEKEKKMARQDRFGAK
;
A
#
# COMPACT_ATOMS: atom_id res chain seq x y z
N MET A 1 31.24 -8.85 51.99
CA MET A 1 30.93 -9.16 50.59
C MET A 1 30.45 -10.60 50.55
N LYS A 2 29.29 -10.90 49.96
CA LYS A 2 28.82 -12.29 49.85
C LYS A 2 29.49 -12.90 48.61
N ASP A 3 30.28 -13.94 48.81
CA ASP A 3 30.93 -14.66 47.73
C ASP A 3 29.87 -15.24 46.78
N ILE A 4 29.92 -14.83 45.51
CA ILE A 4 29.10 -15.40 44.45
C ILE A 4 29.62 -16.83 44.22
N PRO A 5 28.79 -17.88 44.36
CA PRO A 5 29.24 -19.24 44.08
C PRO A 5 29.75 -19.31 42.64
N LYS A 6 31.01 -19.72 42.44
CA LYS A 6 31.53 -20.04 41.11
C LYS A 6 30.65 -21.16 40.54
N GLU A 7 30.09 -20.94 39.34
CA GLU A 7 29.26 -21.95 38.67
C GLU A 7 30.01 -23.28 38.58
N ASP A 8 29.34 -24.37 38.95
CA ASP A 8 29.91 -25.72 38.91
C ASP A 8 30.25 -26.07 37.44
N PRO A 9 31.50 -26.48 37.13
CA PRO A 9 31.93 -26.80 35.76
C PRO A 9 31.02 -27.83 35.07
N GLU A 10 30.41 -28.75 35.82
CA GLU A 10 29.48 -29.74 35.26
C GLU A 10 28.13 -29.10 34.86
N GLU A 11 27.71 -28.04 35.54
CA GLU A 11 26.52 -27.26 35.18
C GLU A 11 26.74 -26.45 33.90
N VAL A 12 27.94 -25.89 33.72
CA VAL A 12 28.34 -25.15 32.52
C VAL A 12 28.34 -26.07 31.29
N GLU A 13 28.88 -27.28 31.42
CA GLU A 13 28.82 -28.29 30.35
C GLU A 13 27.39 -28.69 29.99
N ARG A 14 26.52 -28.89 30.99
CA ARG A 14 25.10 -29.21 30.77
C ARG A 14 24.38 -28.08 30.03
N LYS A 15 24.64 -26.82 30.40
CA LYS A 15 24.09 -25.64 29.70
C LYS A 15 24.58 -25.58 28.25
N LYS A 16 25.86 -25.83 28.00
CA LYS A 16 26.43 -25.84 26.63
C LYS A 16 25.83 -26.95 25.76
N LYS A 17 25.79 -28.20 26.25
CA LYS A 17 25.16 -29.34 25.55
C LYS A 17 23.66 -29.10 25.29
N ARG A 18 22.97 -28.32 26.13
CA ARG A 18 21.58 -27.92 25.91
C ARG A 18 21.48 -26.82 24.86
N GLN A 19 22.35 -25.82 24.88
CA GLN A 19 22.40 -24.78 23.86
C GLN A 19 22.66 -25.36 22.47
N GLU A 20 23.58 -26.32 22.36
CA GLU A 20 23.87 -27.05 21.13
C GLU A 20 22.68 -27.91 20.68
N ARG A 21 22.05 -28.65 21.61
CA ARG A 21 20.88 -29.50 21.29
C ARG A 21 19.66 -28.72 20.83
N PHE A 22 19.39 -27.58 21.46
CA PHE A 22 18.18 -26.79 21.21
C PHE A 22 18.42 -25.62 20.26
N GLY A 23 19.64 -25.44 19.74
CA GLY A 23 19.99 -24.36 18.82
C GLY A 23 19.61 -22.99 19.39
N VAL A 24 20.07 -22.67 20.62
CA VAL A 24 19.72 -21.41 21.28
C VAL A 24 20.31 -20.25 20.47
N GLN A 25 19.48 -19.67 19.62
CA GLN A 25 19.78 -18.46 18.86
C GLN A 25 20.10 -17.30 19.79
N SER A 26 20.91 -16.37 19.30
CA SER A 26 21.19 -15.14 20.03
C SER A 26 19.90 -14.33 20.23
N GLU A 27 19.80 -13.57 21.32
CA GLU A 27 18.64 -12.69 21.58
C GLU A 27 18.40 -11.68 20.44
N LYS A 28 19.45 -11.36 19.67
CA LYS A 28 19.34 -10.52 18.47
C LYS A 28 18.60 -11.25 17.34
N GLU A 29 18.95 -12.50 17.06
CA GLU A 29 18.28 -13.32 16.04
C GLU A 29 16.80 -13.54 16.35
N LYS A 30 16.46 -13.90 17.60
CA LYS A 30 15.05 -14.10 18.00
C LYS A 30 14.20 -12.85 17.82
N LYS A 31 14.76 -11.66 18.08
CA LYS A 31 14.07 -10.38 17.87
C LYS A 31 13.84 -10.09 16.39
N VAL A 32 14.81 -10.42 15.53
CA VAL A 32 14.67 -10.29 14.07
C VAL A 32 13.58 -11.24 13.55
N GLU A 33 13.62 -12.51 13.94
CA GLU A 33 12.64 -13.52 13.52
C GLU A 33 11.21 -13.17 13.98
N ARG A 34 11.06 -12.71 15.22
CA ARG A 34 9.78 -12.20 15.72
C ARG A 34 9.31 -10.98 14.91
N ALA A 35 10.18 -10.02 14.63
CA ALA A 35 9.83 -8.86 13.83
C ALA A 35 9.40 -9.25 12.40
N GLN A 36 10.06 -10.26 11.80
CA GLN A 36 9.63 -10.83 10.53
C GLN A 36 8.23 -11.43 10.62
N ARG A 37 8.00 -12.32 11.60
CA ARG A 37 6.74 -13.05 11.76
C ARG A 37 5.54 -12.15 12.01
N PHE A 38 5.71 -11.12 12.84
CA PHE A 38 4.63 -10.20 13.22
C PHE A 38 4.62 -8.90 12.41
N GLY A 39 5.50 -8.78 11.41
CA GLY A 39 5.55 -7.59 10.55
C GLY A 39 5.97 -6.30 11.26
N LEU A 40 6.71 -6.40 12.37
CA LEU A 40 7.23 -5.24 13.09
C LEU A 40 8.34 -4.55 12.29
N GLN A 41 8.49 -3.24 12.51
CA GLN A 41 9.56 -2.45 11.90
C GLN A 41 10.93 -2.92 12.39
N ASN A 42 11.82 -3.15 11.45
CA ASN A 42 13.21 -3.54 11.72
C ASN A 42 14.04 -3.07 10.55
N SER A 43 15.05 -2.26 10.83
CA SER A 43 15.88 -1.58 9.82
C SER A 43 16.49 -2.53 8.79
N GLU A 44 16.81 -3.77 9.17
CA GLU A 44 17.40 -4.74 8.25
C GLU A 44 16.32 -5.40 7.37
N LEU A 45 15.15 -5.68 7.94
CA LEU A 45 13.99 -6.19 7.19
C LEU A 45 13.45 -5.16 6.21
N ASP A 46 13.48 -3.89 6.59
CA ASP A 46 12.96 -2.80 5.75
C ASP A 46 13.82 -2.61 4.50
N LYS A 47 15.15 -2.75 4.62
CA LYS A 47 16.05 -2.76 3.45
C LYS A 47 15.73 -3.94 2.52
N ILE A 48 15.54 -5.14 3.07
CA ILE A 48 15.22 -6.34 2.30
C ILE A 48 13.87 -6.15 1.58
N LYS A 49 12.81 -5.78 2.30
CA LYS A 49 11.47 -5.54 1.75
C LYS A 49 11.49 -4.44 0.67
N LYS A 50 12.24 -3.36 0.88
CA LYS A 50 12.39 -2.28 -0.11
C LYS A 50 13.13 -2.77 -1.35
N SER A 51 14.17 -3.59 -1.20
CA SER A 51 14.89 -4.19 -2.32
C SER A 51 14.00 -5.14 -3.13
N GLU A 52 13.21 -5.98 -2.47
CA GLU A 52 12.26 -6.88 -3.14
C GLU A 52 11.14 -6.12 -3.83
N ARG A 53 10.62 -5.06 -3.19
CA ARG A 53 9.63 -4.18 -3.82
C ARG A 53 10.22 -3.50 -5.03
N LYS A 54 11.47 -3.05 -4.97
CA LYS A 54 12.18 -2.48 -6.13
C LYS A 54 12.39 -3.53 -7.24
N LYS A 55 12.69 -4.78 -6.92
CA LYS A 55 12.76 -5.86 -7.92
C LYS A 55 11.40 -6.15 -8.55
N ARG A 56 10.32 -6.12 -7.76
CA ARG A 56 8.95 -6.37 -8.23
C ARG A 56 8.34 -5.21 -9.02
N PHE A 57 8.60 -3.97 -8.60
CA PHE A 57 7.88 -2.77 -9.07
C PHE A 57 8.81 -1.64 -9.53
N GLY A 58 10.10 -1.69 -9.22
CA GLY A 58 11.07 -0.66 -9.55
C GLY A 58 11.64 -0.75 -10.97
N GLY A 59 11.10 -1.66 -11.81
CA GLY A 59 11.35 -1.66 -13.26
C GLY A 59 10.63 -0.53 -14.00
N ILE A 60 9.69 0.16 -13.35
CA ILE A 60 8.88 1.24 -13.93
C ILE A 60 9.62 2.60 -13.81
N THR A 61 10.88 2.62 -14.23
CA THR A 61 11.65 3.86 -14.39
C THR A 61 12.33 3.89 -15.76
N GLY A 62 11.85 3.08 -16.70
CA GLY A 62 12.40 3.01 -18.05
C GLY A 62 11.49 3.78 -18.99
N ASN A 63 11.96 4.92 -19.51
CA ASN A 63 11.37 5.60 -20.67
C ASN A 63 11.36 4.67 -21.90
N THR A 64 10.51 3.66 -21.86
CA THR A 64 10.21 2.76 -22.96
C THR A 64 8.91 3.24 -23.58
N GLU A 65 8.77 3.08 -24.89
CA GLU A 65 7.57 3.49 -25.62
C GLU A 65 6.31 2.76 -25.12
N GLU A 66 6.45 1.59 -24.50
CA GLU A 66 5.33 0.88 -23.86
C GLU A 66 4.90 1.52 -22.53
N GLU A 67 5.84 2.06 -21.75
CA GLU A 67 5.52 2.74 -20.50
C GLU A 67 4.86 4.10 -20.76
N SER A 68 5.32 4.85 -21.77
CA SER A 68 4.67 6.09 -22.17
C SER A 68 3.22 5.85 -22.61
N LYS A 69 2.95 4.79 -23.38
CA LYS A 69 1.58 4.37 -23.74
C LYS A 69 0.73 4.00 -22.51
N LYS A 70 1.25 3.22 -21.57
CA LYS A 70 0.52 2.86 -20.34
C LYS A 70 0.22 4.07 -19.45
N ILE A 71 1.13 5.04 -19.40
CA ILE A 71 0.94 6.31 -18.69
C ILE A 71 -0.13 7.14 -19.40
N GLU A 72 -0.08 7.23 -20.74
CA GLU A 72 -1.07 7.94 -21.55
C GLU A 72 -2.47 7.32 -21.46
N GLU A 73 -2.59 5.99 -21.56
CA GLU A 73 -3.85 5.25 -21.36
C GLU A 73 -4.42 5.47 -19.96
N ARG A 74 -3.55 5.45 -18.93
CA ARG A 74 -3.96 5.75 -17.55
C ARG A 74 -4.42 7.20 -17.44
N ALA A 75 -3.67 8.15 -17.99
CA ALA A 75 -4.04 9.56 -17.97
C ALA A 75 -5.39 9.79 -18.66
N ALA A 76 -5.61 9.18 -19.83
CA ALA A 76 -6.89 9.22 -20.54
C ALA A 76 -8.03 8.60 -19.70
N ARG A 77 -7.79 7.44 -19.08
CA ARG A 77 -8.78 6.74 -18.24
C ARG A 77 -9.18 7.54 -17.01
N PHE A 78 -8.21 8.13 -16.32
CA PHE A 78 -8.44 8.90 -15.09
C PHE A 78 -8.71 10.38 -15.36
N GLY A 79 -8.67 10.82 -16.62
CA GLY A 79 -8.89 12.21 -17.00
C GLY A 79 -7.82 13.18 -16.50
N LEU A 80 -6.57 12.74 -16.37
CA LEU A 80 -5.45 13.64 -16.15
C LEU A 80 -5.16 14.39 -17.47
N TYR A 81 -5.84 15.53 -17.59
CA TYR A 81 -5.74 16.64 -18.55
C TYR A 81 -5.14 16.35 -19.94
N ASN A 82 -6.04 16.26 -20.92
CA ASN A 82 -5.82 16.73 -22.29
C ASN A 82 -6.98 17.68 -22.62
N GLU A 83 -6.68 18.93 -22.96
CA GLU A 83 -7.67 20.02 -23.17
C GLU A 83 -8.76 19.63 -24.18
N ASN A 84 -8.40 18.84 -25.21
CA ASN A 84 -9.36 18.32 -26.18
C ASN A 84 -10.30 17.25 -25.60
N GLN A 85 -9.86 16.48 -24.61
CA GLN A 85 -10.71 15.48 -23.94
C GLN A 85 -11.71 16.10 -22.97
N GLU A 86 -11.37 17.22 -22.33
CA GLU A 86 -12.31 17.93 -21.44
C GLU A 86 -13.49 18.50 -22.20
N HIS A 87 -13.26 19.11 -23.38
CA HIS A 87 -14.35 19.57 -24.23
C HIS A 87 -15.26 18.43 -24.72
N GLN A 88 -14.69 17.28 -25.07
CA GLN A 88 -15.48 16.09 -25.46
C GLN A 88 -16.32 15.57 -24.28
N LYS A 89 -15.73 15.40 -23.10
CA LYS A 89 -16.45 14.97 -21.89
C LYS A 89 -17.58 15.94 -21.51
N GLN A 90 -17.34 17.25 -21.62
CA GLN A 90 -18.37 18.25 -21.37
C GLN A 90 -19.50 18.17 -22.39
N LYS A 91 -19.20 17.96 -23.68
CA LYS A 91 -20.23 17.73 -24.71
C LYS A 91 -21.04 16.47 -24.42
N GLU A 92 -20.40 15.33 -24.19
CA GLU A 92 -21.08 14.07 -23.85
C GLU A 92 -21.94 14.19 -22.60
N ARG A 93 -21.46 14.90 -21.57
CA ARG A 93 -22.24 15.16 -20.35
C ARG A 93 -23.44 16.04 -20.64
N LYS A 94 -23.28 17.08 -21.46
CA LYS A 94 -24.38 17.97 -21.89
C LYS A 94 -25.40 17.22 -22.75
N GLU A 95 -24.97 16.30 -23.61
CA GLU A 95 -25.89 15.43 -24.36
C GLU A 95 -26.64 14.47 -23.45
N ARG A 96 -25.94 13.86 -22.48
CA ARG A 96 -26.54 12.87 -21.58
C ARG A 96 -27.47 13.49 -20.53
N PHE A 97 -27.14 14.65 -19.99
CA PHE A 97 -27.84 15.27 -18.85
C PHE A 97 -28.54 16.60 -19.20
N GLY A 98 -28.41 17.06 -20.43
CA GLY A 98 -28.89 18.35 -20.89
C GLY A 98 -28.02 19.52 -20.43
N VAL A 99 -28.42 20.72 -20.86
CA VAL A 99 -27.87 21.98 -20.35
C VAL A 99 -28.52 22.30 -19.01
N VAL A 100 -27.69 22.68 -18.04
CA VAL A 100 -28.18 23.30 -16.81
C VAL A 100 -28.58 24.73 -17.17
N ASP A 101 -29.87 24.93 -17.36
CA ASP A 101 -30.49 26.23 -17.62
C ASP A 101 -31.54 26.47 -16.52
N PRO A 102 -31.79 27.73 -16.09
CA PRO A 102 -32.69 27.99 -14.97
C PRO A 102 -34.10 27.41 -15.12
N GLU A 103 -34.62 27.31 -16.35
CA GLU A 103 -35.94 26.68 -16.57
C GLU A 103 -35.88 25.16 -16.50
N THR A 104 -34.85 24.52 -17.06
CA THR A 104 -34.70 23.05 -16.98
C THR A 104 -34.46 22.56 -15.55
N GLU A 105 -33.81 23.36 -14.71
CA GLU A 105 -33.64 23.04 -13.28
C GLU A 105 -34.94 23.17 -12.48
N LYS A 106 -35.80 24.15 -12.79
CA LYS A 106 -37.14 24.27 -12.18
C LYS A 106 -37.99 23.06 -12.53
N GLU A 107 -38.02 22.64 -13.80
CA GLU A 107 -38.75 21.45 -14.24
C GLU A 107 -38.25 20.17 -13.55
N LYS A 108 -36.93 19.95 -13.50
CA LYS A 108 -36.33 18.79 -12.81
C LYS A 108 -36.67 18.78 -11.31
N LYS A 109 -36.70 19.96 -10.67
CA LYS A 109 -37.06 20.10 -9.26
C LYS A 109 -38.54 19.80 -9.01
N MET A 110 -39.44 20.31 -9.86
CA MET A 110 -40.87 19.97 -9.81
C MET A 110 -41.09 18.48 -10.02
N ALA A 111 -40.49 17.88 -11.07
CA ALA A 111 -40.60 16.45 -11.34
C ALA A 111 -40.05 15.56 -10.20
N ARG A 112 -39.04 16.03 -9.45
CA ARG A 112 -38.55 15.34 -8.25
C ARG A 112 -39.55 15.50 -7.09
N GLN A 113 -40.13 16.68 -6.92
CA GLN A 113 -41.14 16.93 -5.90
C GLN A 113 -42.41 16.09 -6.15
N ASP A 114 -42.85 15.93 -7.39
CA ASP A 114 -44.01 15.07 -7.71
C ASP A 114 -43.72 13.59 -7.41
N ARG A 115 -42.50 13.13 -7.69
CA ARG A 115 -42.11 11.73 -7.45
C ARG A 115 -41.86 11.40 -5.98
N PHE A 116 -41.23 12.31 -5.25
CA PHE A 116 -40.68 12.04 -3.92
C PHE A 116 -41.27 12.90 -2.80
N GLY A 117 -42.06 13.91 -3.15
CA GLY A 117 -42.68 14.85 -2.21
C GLY A 117 -44.03 14.39 -1.66
N ALA A 118 -44.57 13.27 -2.15
CA ALA A 118 -45.67 12.59 -1.46
C ALA A 118 -45.13 11.88 -0.20
N LYS A 119 -45.09 12.63 0.90
CA LYS A 119 -45.17 12.11 2.26
C LYS A 119 -46.27 12.86 2.99
#